data_AF-A0A923QE23-F1
#
_entry.id   AF-A0A923QE23-F1
#
_cell.length_a   1.000
_cell.length_b   1.000
_cell.length_c   1.000
_cell.angle_alpha   90.00
_cell.angle_beta   90.00
_cell.angle_gamma   90.00
#
_symmetry.space_group_name_H-M   'P 1'
#
loop_
_entity.id
_entity.type
_entity.pdbx_description
1 polymer ?
#
loop_
_entity_poly.entity_id
_entity_poly.type
_entity_poly.pdbx_seq_one_letter_code
_entity_poly.pdbx_strand_id
1 'polypeptide(L)'
;MPGKALAVLVAAVLVVHLLVLQAAPGAIHLDDPMAGRKFITRTIEINKPADPVLAMPVTPQAVATPPPSRARELPSGRAQVPAPRASEAARPPAIATQPTPQAVQRPEPVPVTAPPASPVPPVPPAPAPAPPAPPAAQTPAPTTPSTGRSPDGAHPTAFTLPGSVRLNYNVTGEARKQSWSALGELLWRHDGVNYDARLGYEAFLLGSRTRTSTGRITSEGLAPTRFSDKSKAEVAAHFERERGKIVFSANTAEATLQPGAQDQLSVFLQLGAMIAGEPAKYPAGTAITMQTVGPREAESWTFTVENLEKLQLANGDMPALKLTRNPRRDFDIKVELWLAPALGYLPARIRLTQATGDYVDQLLRSADKP
;
A
#
# COMPACT_ATOMS: atom_id res chain seq x y z
N MET A 1 23.54 -54.30 22.44
CA MET A 1 22.21 -54.27 23.10
C MET A 1 21.41 -52.94 22.96
N PRO A 2 21.55 -52.11 21.90
CA PRO A 2 20.76 -50.86 21.81
C PRO A 2 19.33 -51.04 21.25
N GLY A 3 19.06 -52.10 20.49
CA GLY A 3 17.74 -52.33 19.88
C GLY A 3 16.61 -52.63 20.87
N LYS A 4 16.93 -53.23 22.02
CA LYS A 4 15.94 -53.51 23.08
C LYS A 4 15.47 -52.22 23.77
N ALA A 5 16.38 -51.28 24.01
CA ALA A 5 16.03 -49.98 24.59
C ALA A 5 15.17 -49.14 23.63
N LEU A 6 15.49 -49.16 22.33
CA LEU A 6 14.69 -48.48 21.31
C LEU A 6 13.28 -49.09 21.19
N ALA A 7 13.17 -50.43 21.21
CA ALA A 7 11.87 -51.12 21.15
C ALA A 7 11.00 -50.81 22.38
N VAL A 8 11.59 -50.75 23.58
CA VAL A 8 10.88 -50.37 24.80
C VAL A 8 10.40 -48.92 24.73
N LEU A 9 11.21 -48.00 24.20
CA LEU A 9 10.84 -46.60 24.05
C LEU A 9 9.71 -46.40 23.05
N VAL A 10 9.76 -47.10 21.90
CA VAL A 10 8.68 -47.06 20.90
C VAL A 10 7.38 -47.63 21.48
N ALA A 11 7.45 -48.75 22.21
CA ALA A 11 6.28 -49.33 22.86
C ALA A 11 5.68 -48.38 23.91
N ALA A 12 6.53 -47.73 24.72
CA ALA A 12 6.08 -46.75 25.71
C ALA A 12 5.39 -45.54 25.06
N VAL A 13 5.94 -45.00 23.96
CA VAL A 13 5.33 -43.88 23.23
C VAL A 13 3.98 -44.26 22.63
N LEU A 14 3.85 -45.47 22.09
CA LEU A 14 2.58 -45.97 21.55
C LEU A 14 1.52 -46.14 22.64
N VAL A 15 1.88 -46.67 23.81
CA VAL A 15 0.96 -46.79 24.94
C VAL A 15 0.49 -45.43 25.43
N VAL A 16 1.39 -44.43 25.50
CA VAL A 16 1.02 -43.06 25.86
C VAL A 16 0.04 -42.45 24.84
N HIS A 17 0.29 -42.61 23.53
CA HIS A 17 -0.63 -42.12 22.51
C HIS A 17 -2.01 -42.78 22.62
N LEU A 18 -2.05 -44.09 22.88
CA LEU A 18 -3.29 -44.84 23.01
C LEU A 18 -4.07 -44.43 24.26
N LEU A 19 -3.39 -44.14 25.37
CA LEU A 19 -3.99 -43.58 26.58
C LEU A 19 -4.54 -42.17 26.36
N VAL A 20 -3.83 -41.31 25.61
CA VAL A 20 -4.30 -39.96 25.26
C VAL A 20 -5.55 -40.03 24.37
N LEU A 21 -5.56 -40.93 23.40
CA LEU A 21 -6.71 -41.17 22.51
C LEU A 21 -7.94 -41.71 23.27
N GLN A 22 -7.73 -42.57 24.27
CA GLN A 22 -8.82 -43.11 25.09
C GLN A 22 -9.31 -42.15 26.19
N ALA A 23 -8.44 -41.25 26.69
CA ALA A 23 -8.81 -40.27 27.70
C ALA A 23 -9.58 -39.06 27.13
N ALA A 24 -9.64 -38.90 25.80
CA ALA A 24 -10.36 -37.81 25.15
C ALA A 24 -11.17 -38.28 23.91
N PRO A 25 -12.20 -39.14 24.09
CA PRO A 25 -13.09 -39.51 23.00
C PRO A 25 -14.02 -38.32 22.68
N GLY A 26 -13.51 -37.34 21.94
CA GLY A 26 -14.27 -36.15 21.52
C GLY A 26 -13.51 -34.84 21.38
N ALA A 27 -12.19 -34.78 21.68
CA ALA A 27 -11.41 -33.53 21.59
C ALA A 27 -10.91 -33.20 20.18
N ILE A 28 -11.28 -33.98 19.16
CA ILE A 28 -11.07 -33.63 17.75
C ILE A 28 -12.45 -33.39 17.13
N HIS A 29 -12.97 -32.19 17.35
CA HIS A 29 -14.02 -31.64 16.49
C HIS A 29 -13.32 -31.10 15.23
N LEU A 30 -13.52 -31.78 14.10
CA LEU A 30 -13.51 -31.06 12.82
C LEU A 30 -14.81 -30.24 12.83
N ASP A 31 -14.70 -28.97 13.19
CA ASP A 31 -15.79 -28.03 12.94
C ASP A 31 -16.02 -27.99 11.43
N ASP A 32 -17.14 -28.55 11.01
CA ASP A 32 -17.70 -28.34 9.68
C ASP A 32 -18.18 -26.88 9.61
N PRO A 33 -17.54 -26.00 8.82
CA PRO A 33 -17.94 -24.59 8.75
C PRO A 33 -19.30 -24.38 8.03
N MET A 34 -20.00 -25.44 7.61
CA MET A 34 -21.25 -25.34 6.86
C MET A 34 -22.53 -25.69 7.64
N ALA A 35 -22.45 -26.27 8.84
CA ALA A 35 -23.64 -26.68 9.60
C ALA A 35 -24.14 -25.58 10.56
N GLY A 36 -24.59 -24.43 10.06
CA GLY A 36 -25.13 -23.43 10.99
C GLY A 36 -25.47 -22.02 10.48
N ARG A 37 -25.90 -21.82 9.23
CA ARG A 37 -26.58 -20.57 8.85
C ARG A 37 -27.95 -20.86 8.25
N LYS A 38 -28.96 -20.85 9.12
CA LYS A 38 -30.36 -20.74 8.71
C LYS A 38 -30.52 -19.40 7.99
N PHE A 39 -30.70 -19.46 6.67
CA PHE A 39 -31.08 -18.29 5.86
C PHE A 39 -32.45 -17.81 6.34
N ILE A 40 -32.51 -16.60 6.92
CA ILE A 40 -33.75 -15.86 7.09
C ILE A 40 -33.95 -15.08 5.80
N THR A 41 -34.78 -15.60 4.90
CA THR A 41 -35.25 -14.87 3.72
C THR A 41 -36.32 -13.90 4.18
N ARG A 42 -35.97 -12.63 4.36
CA ARG A 42 -36.98 -11.55 4.37
C ARG A 42 -37.12 -11.08 2.94
N THR A 43 -38.26 -11.38 2.33
CA THR A 43 -38.66 -10.83 1.03
C THR A 43 -38.71 -9.32 1.15
N ILE A 44 -37.83 -8.61 0.44
CA ILE A 44 -37.94 -7.18 0.23
C ILE A 44 -38.87 -7.01 -0.96
N GLU A 45 -40.08 -6.53 -0.71
CA GLU A 45 -41.02 -6.11 -1.74
C GLU A 45 -40.45 -4.84 -2.38
N ILE A 46 -39.94 -4.98 -3.62
CA ILE A 46 -39.38 -3.88 -4.39
C ILE A 46 -40.54 -2.97 -4.80
N ASN A 47 -40.52 -1.74 -4.29
CA ASN A 47 -41.46 -0.69 -4.66
C ASN A 47 -41.48 -0.52 -6.18
N LYS A 48 -42.69 -0.67 -6.75
CA LYS A 48 -43.00 -0.52 -8.17
C LYS A 48 -42.55 0.87 -8.67
N PRO A 49 -41.84 1.00 -9.80
CA PRO A 49 -41.58 2.31 -10.39
C PRO A 49 -42.90 2.95 -10.82
N ALA A 50 -43.10 4.21 -10.41
CA ALA A 50 -44.26 5.01 -10.80
C ALA A 50 -44.28 5.23 -12.32
N ASP A 51 -45.46 5.09 -12.91
CA ASP A 51 -45.72 5.36 -14.31
C ASP A 51 -45.41 6.84 -14.66
N PRO A 52 -44.97 7.15 -15.89
CA PRO A 52 -44.69 8.51 -16.31
C PRO A 52 -46.00 9.31 -16.42
N VAL A 53 -46.18 10.29 -15.53
CA VAL A 53 -47.29 11.25 -15.62
C VAL A 53 -47.02 12.18 -16.79
N LEU A 54 -47.89 12.06 -17.80
CA LEU A 54 -47.99 12.96 -18.94
C LEU A 54 -48.24 14.40 -18.47
N ALA A 55 -47.48 15.33 -19.05
CA ALA A 55 -47.60 16.76 -18.84
C ALA A 55 -48.98 17.29 -19.26
N MET A 56 -49.58 18.11 -18.40
CA MET A 56 -50.67 19.04 -18.74
C MET A 56 -50.43 20.40 -18.06
N PRO A 57 -51.01 21.49 -18.59
CA PRO A 57 -50.33 22.77 -18.68
C PRO A 57 -50.52 23.70 -17.47
N VAL A 58 -49.55 24.60 -17.35
CA VAL A 58 -49.48 25.76 -16.47
C VAL A 58 -50.73 26.66 -16.56
N THR A 59 -51.28 27.00 -15.39
CA THR A 59 -52.08 28.22 -15.19
C THR A 59 -51.49 28.98 -14.00
N PRO A 60 -51.18 30.28 -14.11
CA PRO A 60 -50.51 31.03 -13.06
C PRO A 60 -51.50 31.60 -12.05
N GLN A 61 -51.21 31.46 -10.75
CA GLN A 61 -51.89 32.24 -9.70
C GLN A 61 -50.90 32.94 -8.76
N ALA A 62 -50.88 34.26 -8.96
CA ALA A 62 -50.82 35.37 -8.02
C ALA A 62 -50.08 35.25 -6.68
N VAL A 63 -49.12 36.16 -6.54
CA VAL A 63 -48.45 36.61 -5.31
C VAL A 63 -49.44 37.30 -4.36
N ALA A 64 -49.39 36.97 -3.06
CA ALA A 64 -49.89 37.84 -2.00
C ALA A 64 -49.08 37.70 -0.69
N THR A 65 -48.78 38.85 -0.11
CA THR A 65 -47.84 39.25 0.96
C THR A 65 -48.38 38.96 2.39
N PRO A 66 -47.53 38.81 3.45
CA PRO A 66 -47.99 38.56 4.83
C PRO A 66 -48.26 39.86 5.63
N PRO A 67 -49.06 39.83 6.71
CA PRO A 67 -48.65 40.43 8.00
C PRO A 67 -49.29 39.73 9.26
N PRO A 68 -49.29 40.29 10.51
CA PRO A 68 -48.37 39.91 11.58
C PRO A 68 -49.04 39.48 12.92
N SER A 69 -48.21 39.09 13.90
CA SER A 69 -48.53 38.66 15.27
C SER A 69 -49.43 39.61 16.10
N ARG A 70 -50.26 39.03 16.98
CA ARG A 70 -50.73 39.68 18.22
C ARG A 70 -50.84 38.69 19.41
N ALA A 71 -50.24 39.11 20.51
CA ALA A 71 -50.25 38.65 21.92
C ALA A 71 -51.68 38.43 22.49
N ARG A 72 -51.98 37.82 23.64
CA ARG A 72 -51.35 37.07 24.74
C ARG A 72 -52.52 36.73 25.69
N GLU A 73 -52.54 35.58 26.36
CA GLU A 73 -53.15 35.45 27.71
C GLU A 73 -52.78 34.12 28.40
N LEU A 74 -52.46 34.20 29.69
CA LEU A 74 -52.24 33.11 30.65
C LEU A 74 -53.37 33.20 31.69
N PRO A 75 -53.87 32.08 32.28
CA PRO A 75 -53.37 31.78 33.63
C PRO A 75 -53.29 30.29 34.04
N SER A 76 -52.36 30.07 34.98
CA SER A 76 -52.16 29.06 36.02
C SER A 76 -53.11 27.85 36.16
N GLY A 77 -52.49 26.66 36.18
CA GLY A 77 -53.04 25.42 36.76
C GLY A 77 -51.91 24.54 37.32
N ARG A 78 -51.97 24.28 38.63
CA ARG A 78 -50.97 23.60 39.47
C ARG A 78 -51.15 22.07 39.41
N ALA A 79 -50.10 21.31 39.14
CA ALA A 79 -50.01 19.89 39.55
C ALA A 79 -48.54 19.49 39.77
N GLN A 80 -48.31 18.90 40.94
CA GLN A 80 -47.03 18.47 41.49
C GLN A 80 -46.55 17.15 40.88
N VAL A 81 -45.24 16.93 40.80
CA VAL A 81 -44.63 15.62 40.57
C VAL A 81 -43.67 15.31 41.74
N PRO A 82 -43.68 14.09 42.32
CA PRO A 82 -42.95 13.76 43.53
C PRO A 82 -41.55 13.19 43.28
N ALA A 83 -40.65 13.43 44.24
CA ALA A 83 -39.38 12.72 44.41
C ALA A 83 -39.58 11.44 45.25
N PRO A 84 -38.79 10.39 45.00
CA PRO A 84 -37.97 9.79 46.08
C PRO A 84 -36.63 9.23 45.53
N ARG A 85 -35.60 8.83 46.28
CA ARG A 85 -35.11 8.96 47.66
C ARG A 85 -33.69 8.37 47.59
N ALA A 86 -32.69 9.06 48.13
CA ALA A 86 -31.32 8.56 48.26
C ALA A 86 -31.22 7.56 49.43
N SER A 87 -30.43 6.48 49.23
CA SER A 87 -30.03 5.53 50.29
C SER A 87 -28.52 5.31 50.24
N GLU A 88 -27.89 5.89 51.25
CA GLU A 88 -26.65 5.65 52.00
C GLU A 88 -25.70 4.45 51.72
N ALA A 89 -24.41 4.82 51.60
CA ALA A 89 -23.16 4.26 52.15
C ALA A 89 -22.61 2.85 51.80
N ALA A 90 -21.41 2.86 51.19
CA ALA A 90 -20.23 2.09 51.67
C ALA A 90 -18.92 2.75 51.18
N ARG A 91 -17.92 2.81 52.08
CA ARG A 91 -16.63 3.54 52.00
C ARG A 91 -15.64 2.99 50.96
N PRO A 92 -14.71 3.83 50.46
CA PRO A 92 -13.39 3.38 50.03
C PRO A 92 -12.30 3.76 51.06
N PRO A 93 -11.22 2.97 51.23
CA PRO A 93 -10.07 3.39 52.01
C PRO A 93 -9.21 4.41 51.22
N ALA A 94 -8.74 5.42 51.95
CA ALA A 94 -7.66 6.30 51.53
C ALA A 94 -6.31 5.57 51.60
N ILE A 95 -5.36 5.93 50.74
CA ILE A 95 -3.93 6.15 51.06
C ILE A 95 -3.18 6.74 49.85
N ALA A 96 -2.44 7.82 50.15
CA ALA A 96 -1.18 8.32 49.58
C ALA A 96 -1.11 8.92 48.15
N THR A 97 -1.10 10.27 48.17
CA THR A 97 -0.06 11.16 47.60
C THR A 97 0.52 10.89 46.22
N GLN A 98 0.19 11.80 45.30
CA GLN A 98 0.92 12.13 44.08
C GLN A 98 2.38 12.53 44.39
N PRO A 99 3.33 12.17 43.52
CA PRO A 99 4.46 13.03 43.21
C PRO A 99 4.33 13.59 41.79
N THR A 100 4.32 14.92 41.74
CA THR A 100 4.61 15.77 40.57
C THR A 100 5.86 15.29 39.82
N PRO A 101 5.84 15.17 38.48
CA PRO A 101 7.09 15.04 37.73
C PRO A 101 7.83 16.37 37.78
N GLN A 102 8.97 16.38 38.48
CA GLN A 102 9.97 17.44 38.40
C GLN A 102 10.38 17.67 36.95
N ALA A 103 10.51 18.94 36.60
CA ALA A 103 11.24 19.39 35.43
C ALA A 103 12.66 18.82 35.47
N VAL A 104 12.96 17.90 34.54
CA VAL A 104 14.34 17.45 34.31
C VAL A 104 14.97 18.42 33.33
N GLN A 105 16.01 19.07 33.84
CA GLN A 105 16.85 20.02 33.14
C GLN A 105 17.53 19.34 31.94
N ARG A 106 17.54 20.09 30.84
CA ARG A 106 18.34 19.85 29.63
C ARG A 106 19.83 19.82 30.01
N PRO A 107 20.59 18.78 29.66
CA PRO A 107 22.04 18.84 29.75
C PRO A 107 22.55 19.90 28.77
N GLU A 108 23.29 20.86 29.31
CA GLU A 108 24.10 21.81 28.57
C GLU A 108 25.16 21.05 27.74
N PRO A 109 25.40 21.42 26.47
CA PRO A 109 26.38 20.72 25.65
C PRO A 109 27.80 21.03 26.15
N VAL A 110 28.53 19.98 26.50
CA VAL A 110 29.98 20.02 26.68
C VAL A 110 30.66 20.52 25.40
N PRO A 111 31.61 21.46 25.49
CA PRO A 111 32.40 21.87 24.32
C PRO A 111 33.36 20.75 23.96
N VAL A 112 33.03 19.97 22.92
CA VAL A 112 33.98 19.04 22.32
C VAL A 112 34.98 19.86 21.52
N THR A 113 36.20 19.86 22.04
CA THR A 113 37.40 20.40 21.42
C THR A 113 37.57 19.80 20.02
N ALA A 114 37.55 20.64 19.00
CA ALA A 114 37.85 20.25 17.63
C ALA A 114 39.32 19.80 17.53
N PRO A 115 39.64 18.68 16.86
CA PRO A 115 41.02 18.33 16.55
C PRO A 115 41.61 19.32 15.52
N PRO A 116 42.91 19.65 15.61
CA PRO A 116 43.52 20.65 14.75
C PRO A 116 43.53 20.21 13.28
N ALA A 117 43.05 21.10 12.42
CA ALA A 117 43.18 21.01 10.97
C ALA A 117 44.67 20.98 10.61
N SER A 118 45.11 19.91 9.96
CA SER A 118 46.42 19.89 9.32
C SER A 118 46.37 20.75 8.05
N PRO A 119 47.40 21.59 7.82
CA PRO A 119 47.38 22.60 6.76
C PRO A 119 47.54 21.95 5.38
N VAL A 120 46.60 22.21 4.48
CA VAL A 120 46.75 21.90 3.05
C VAL A 120 47.69 22.95 2.44
N PRO A 121 48.79 22.55 1.78
CA PRO A 121 49.70 23.49 1.13
C PRO A 121 49.02 24.17 -0.06
N PRO A 122 49.29 25.47 -0.32
CA PRO A 122 48.59 26.21 -1.37
C PRO A 122 49.35 26.17 -2.72
N VAL A 123 48.58 26.43 -3.80
CA VAL A 123 49.00 26.94 -5.13
C VAL A 123 49.49 25.86 -6.14
N PRO A 124 49.22 25.97 -7.48
CA PRO A 124 48.71 27.11 -8.26
C PRO A 124 47.45 26.87 -9.13
N PRO A 125 46.74 27.95 -9.54
CA PRO A 125 45.78 27.91 -10.64
C PRO A 125 46.47 28.17 -11.99
N ALA A 126 46.18 27.35 -13.01
CA ALA A 126 46.39 27.67 -14.42
C ALA A 126 45.69 26.62 -15.32
N PRO A 127 45.27 26.95 -16.55
CA PRO A 127 44.54 28.14 -16.97
C PRO A 127 43.20 27.78 -17.65
N ALA A 128 42.34 28.78 -17.79
CA ALA A 128 41.07 28.72 -18.52
C ALA A 128 41.25 28.29 -20.00
N PRO A 129 40.20 27.69 -20.61
CA PRO A 129 40.25 27.17 -21.98
C PRO A 129 40.39 28.28 -23.02
N ALA A 130 41.12 27.98 -24.09
CA ALA A 130 41.26 28.85 -25.25
C ALA A 130 39.88 29.10 -25.92
N PRO A 131 39.64 30.32 -26.42
CA PRO A 131 38.36 30.72 -27.01
C PRO A 131 38.11 30.05 -28.37
N PRO A 132 36.85 29.73 -28.71
CA PRO A 132 36.48 29.29 -30.04
C PRO A 132 36.58 30.44 -31.06
N ALA A 133 36.96 30.09 -32.28
CA ALA A 133 37.01 30.98 -33.44
C ALA A 133 35.61 31.56 -33.77
N PRO A 134 35.53 32.81 -34.28
CA PRO A 134 34.27 33.50 -34.53
C PRO A 134 33.48 32.88 -35.70
N PRO A 135 32.15 32.72 -35.59
CA PRO A 135 31.29 32.47 -36.74
C PRO A 135 31.11 33.74 -37.57
N ALA A 136 31.04 33.57 -38.88
CA ALA A 136 30.72 34.62 -39.83
C ALA A 136 29.37 35.29 -39.49
N ALA A 137 29.39 36.62 -39.50
CA ALA A 137 28.23 37.47 -39.38
C ALA A 137 27.24 37.21 -40.54
N GLN A 138 25.99 36.93 -40.19
CA GLN A 138 24.84 37.18 -41.06
C GLN A 138 23.94 38.18 -40.35
N THR A 139 23.71 39.29 -41.04
CA THR A 139 22.89 40.45 -40.68
C THR A 139 21.46 40.06 -40.26
N PRO A 140 20.85 40.75 -39.28
CA PRO A 140 19.51 40.46 -38.79
C PRO A 140 18.41 41.19 -39.59
N ALA A 141 17.25 40.54 -39.69
CA ALA A 141 15.97 41.09 -40.13
C ALA A 141 14.85 40.56 -39.20
N PRO A 142 13.71 41.25 -39.04
CA PRO A 142 13.13 41.53 -37.71
C PRO A 142 12.00 40.60 -37.23
N THR A 143 11.95 40.46 -35.90
CA THR A 143 10.79 40.38 -34.99
C THR A 143 9.75 39.27 -35.16
N THR A 144 9.71 38.38 -34.17
CA THR A 144 8.48 37.99 -33.44
C THR A 144 8.87 37.54 -32.02
N PRO A 145 8.16 37.94 -30.96
CA PRO A 145 8.45 37.48 -29.61
C PRO A 145 7.94 36.05 -29.47
N SER A 146 8.81 35.06 -29.67
CA SER A 146 8.57 33.72 -29.14
C SER A 146 8.80 33.79 -27.63
N THR A 147 7.71 33.86 -26.89
CA THR A 147 7.67 33.53 -25.47
C THR A 147 8.47 32.26 -25.27
N GLY A 148 9.60 32.36 -24.58
CA GLY A 148 10.41 31.23 -24.18
C GLY A 148 9.54 30.29 -23.35
N ARG A 149 9.11 29.20 -23.97
CA ARG A 149 8.65 28.03 -23.22
C ARG A 149 9.92 27.34 -22.74
N SER A 150 10.26 27.57 -21.48
CA SER A 150 11.08 26.62 -20.72
C SER A 150 10.55 25.21 -20.97
N PRO A 151 11.39 24.19 -21.18
CA PRO A 151 10.95 22.81 -21.13
C PRO A 151 10.73 22.43 -19.65
N ASP A 152 9.76 23.07 -19.01
CA ASP A 152 9.21 22.65 -17.73
C ASP A 152 7.86 21.98 -18.01
N GLY A 153 7.74 20.74 -17.53
CA GLY A 153 6.53 19.94 -17.60
C GLY A 153 6.55 18.91 -18.74
N ALA A 154 7.18 17.77 -18.47
CA ALA A 154 6.84 16.53 -19.18
C ALA A 154 5.32 16.33 -19.10
N HIS A 155 4.67 16.41 -20.26
CA HIS A 155 3.24 16.22 -20.45
C HIS A 155 2.77 14.86 -19.92
N PRO A 156 1.48 14.73 -19.53
CA PRO A 156 0.96 13.55 -18.86
C PRO A 156 1.30 12.30 -19.66
N THR A 157 2.03 11.38 -19.04
CA THR A 157 2.11 10.01 -19.54
C THR A 157 0.68 9.48 -19.52
N ALA A 158 0.10 9.16 -20.67
CA ALA A 158 -1.21 8.55 -20.63
C ALA A 158 -1.07 7.21 -19.91
N PHE A 159 -1.86 7.03 -18.86
CA PHE A 159 -1.92 5.78 -18.11
C PHE A 159 -3.33 5.20 -18.25
N THR A 160 -3.43 3.88 -18.23
CA THR A 160 -4.72 3.17 -18.26
C THR A 160 -4.74 2.16 -17.13
N LEU A 161 -5.66 2.34 -16.17
CA LEU A 161 -5.81 1.42 -15.05
C LEU A 161 -6.73 0.25 -15.44
N PRO A 162 -6.34 -1.00 -15.13
CA PRO A 162 -7.24 -2.13 -15.24
C PRO A 162 -8.34 -2.00 -14.18
N GLY A 163 -9.52 -2.55 -14.48
CA GLY A 163 -10.62 -2.63 -13.52
C GLY A 163 -10.24 -3.41 -12.26
N SER A 164 -11.06 -3.28 -11.21
CA SER A 164 -10.87 -4.00 -9.96
C SER A 164 -10.88 -5.51 -10.17
N VAL A 165 -9.95 -6.22 -9.53
CA VAL A 165 -9.67 -7.64 -9.80
C VAL A 165 -8.97 -8.28 -8.61
N ARG A 166 -9.15 -9.60 -8.48
CA ARG A 166 -8.41 -10.44 -7.56
C ARG A 166 -7.52 -11.40 -8.36
N LEU A 167 -6.21 -11.32 -8.16
CA LEU A 167 -5.26 -12.24 -8.76
C LEU A 167 -4.79 -13.24 -7.72
N ASN A 168 -4.95 -14.52 -8.00
CA ASN A 168 -4.47 -15.60 -7.15
C ASN A 168 -3.15 -16.13 -7.68
N TYR A 169 -2.21 -16.42 -6.79
CA TYR A 169 -0.87 -16.88 -7.15
C TYR A 169 -0.55 -18.23 -6.52
N ASN A 170 0.19 -19.04 -7.28
CA ASN A 170 1.06 -20.06 -6.71
C ASN A 170 2.36 -19.37 -6.29
N VAL A 171 2.70 -19.48 -5.00
CA VAL A 171 3.89 -18.86 -4.46
C VAL A 171 4.91 -19.93 -4.14
N THR A 172 6.12 -19.74 -4.64
CA THR A 172 7.29 -20.53 -4.26
C THR A 172 8.34 -19.59 -3.70
N GLY A 173 9.21 -20.10 -2.83
CA GLY A 173 10.31 -19.31 -2.34
C GLY A 173 11.42 -20.16 -1.77
N GLU A 174 12.51 -19.48 -1.47
CA GLU A 174 13.65 -20.05 -0.74
C GLU A 174 13.94 -19.15 0.45
N ALA A 175 14.10 -19.76 1.62
CA ALA A 175 14.53 -19.09 2.82
C ALA A 175 15.60 -19.94 3.51
N ARG A 176 16.80 -19.38 3.70
CA ARG A 176 17.93 -20.08 4.33
C ARG A 176 18.23 -21.42 3.66
N LYS A 177 18.23 -21.44 2.31
CA LYS A 177 18.44 -22.63 1.49
C LYS A 177 17.38 -23.73 1.65
N GLN A 178 16.19 -23.39 2.14
CA GLN A 178 15.05 -24.29 2.20
C GLN A 178 13.94 -23.76 1.30
N SER A 179 13.49 -24.59 0.37
CA SER A 179 12.38 -24.25 -0.51
C SER A 179 11.06 -24.41 0.23
N TRP A 180 10.11 -23.54 -0.11
CA TRP A 180 8.76 -23.57 0.43
C TRP A 180 7.74 -23.16 -0.63
N SER A 181 6.49 -23.51 -0.38
CA SER A 181 5.37 -23.17 -1.25
C SER A 181 4.20 -22.62 -0.43
N ALA A 182 3.42 -21.74 -1.04
CA ALA A 182 2.27 -21.08 -0.45
C ALA A 182 1.26 -20.69 -1.51
N LEU A 183 0.10 -20.22 -1.05
CA LEU A 183 -0.84 -19.49 -1.89
C LEU A 183 -0.74 -18.01 -1.58
N GLY A 184 -0.92 -17.18 -2.61
CA GLY A 184 -0.91 -15.73 -2.50
C GLY A 184 -2.05 -15.09 -3.26
N GLU A 185 -2.31 -13.83 -2.93
CA GLU A 185 -3.37 -13.02 -3.54
C GLU A 185 -2.90 -11.57 -3.71
N LEU A 186 -3.23 -10.98 -4.86
CA LEU A 186 -3.28 -9.53 -5.05
C LEU A 186 -4.75 -9.14 -5.22
N LEU A 187 -5.29 -8.41 -4.26
CA LEU A 187 -6.57 -7.72 -4.40
C LEU A 187 -6.30 -6.28 -4.87
N TRP A 188 -6.78 -5.93 -6.05
CA TRP A 188 -6.71 -4.58 -6.62
C TRP A 188 -8.12 -4.01 -6.74
N ARG A 189 -8.35 -2.85 -6.11
CA ARG A 189 -9.64 -2.17 -6.09
C ARG A 189 -9.47 -0.68 -6.32
N HIS A 190 -10.37 -0.08 -7.09
CA HIS A 190 -10.47 1.37 -7.22
C HIS A 190 -11.86 1.81 -7.69
N ASP A 191 -12.21 3.06 -7.38
CA ASP A 191 -13.44 3.74 -7.84
C ASP A 191 -13.16 4.80 -8.92
N GLY A 192 -11.90 4.91 -9.36
CA GLY A 192 -11.42 5.93 -10.31
C GLY A 192 -10.88 7.20 -9.64
N VAL A 193 -11.08 7.36 -8.33
CA VAL A 193 -10.57 8.48 -7.52
C VAL A 193 -9.62 8.00 -6.42
N ASN A 194 -9.96 6.89 -5.77
CA ASN A 194 -9.22 6.22 -4.71
C ASN A 194 -8.91 4.79 -5.14
N TYR A 195 -7.81 4.25 -4.62
CA TYR A 195 -7.45 2.86 -4.81
C TYR A 195 -7.04 2.18 -3.50
N ASP A 196 -7.18 0.86 -3.48
CA ASP A 196 -6.69 -0.07 -2.46
C ASP A 196 -6.04 -1.27 -3.16
N ALA A 197 -4.79 -1.55 -2.83
CA ALA A 197 -4.05 -2.70 -3.31
C ALA A 197 -3.53 -3.50 -2.11
N ARG A 198 -3.78 -4.81 -2.10
CA ARG A 198 -3.32 -5.72 -1.04
C ARG A 198 -2.67 -6.95 -1.66
N LEU A 199 -1.37 -7.12 -1.46
CA LEU A 199 -0.59 -8.28 -1.90
C LEU A 199 -0.14 -9.09 -0.70
N GLY A 200 -0.45 -10.37 -0.65
CA GLY A 200 0.01 -11.20 0.45
C GLY A 200 0.07 -12.68 0.12
N TYR A 201 0.74 -13.42 0.99
CA TYR A 201 0.80 -14.87 0.95
C TYR A 201 0.83 -15.43 2.37
N GLU A 202 0.41 -16.68 2.49
CA GLU A 202 0.43 -17.44 3.74
C GLU A 202 1.14 -18.77 3.50
N ALA A 203 2.28 -18.94 4.16
CA ALA A 203 3.09 -20.14 4.08
C ALA A 203 2.95 -20.94 5.38
N PHE A 204 2.59 -22.22 5.25
CA PHE A 204 2.50 -23.14 6.38
C PHE A 204 3.84 -23.18 7.13
N LEU A 205 3.81 -23.00 8.46
CA LEU A 205 4.98 -22.91 9.37
C LEU A 205 5.95 -21.73 9.18
N LEU A 206 5.95 -21.05 8.03
CA LEU A 206 6.78 -19.86 7.77
C LEU A 206 6.07 -18.54 8.08
N GLY A 207 4.75 -18.59 8.28
CA GLY A 207 3.91 -17.45 8.60
C GLY A 207 3.37 -16.74 7.35
N SER A 208 2.81 -15.56 7.56
CA SER A 208 2.22 -14.75 6.50
C SER A 208 2.94 -13.41 6.35
N ARG A 209 2.82 -12.85 5.15
CA ARG A 209 3.20 -11.48 4.87
C ARG A 209 2.10 -10.82 4.04
N THR A 210 1.80 -9.57 4.35
CA THR A 210 0.87 -8.77 3.56
C THR A 210 1.40 -7.36 3.41
N ARG A 211 1.42 -6.87 2.17
CA ARG A 211 1.68 -5.50 1.81
C ARG A 211 0.39 -4.85 1.36
N THR A 212 0.14 -3.64 1.85
CA THR A 212 -1.04 -2.85 1.49
C THR A 212 -0.59 -1.48 1.00
N SER A 213 -1.15 -1.02 -0.11
CA SER A 213 -0.99 0.35 -0.62
C SER A 213 -2.36 0.96 -0.81
N THR A 214 -2.58 2.14 -0.25
CA THR A 214 -3.80 2.92 -0.47
C THR A 214 -3.44 4.33 -0.90
N GLY A 215 -4.31 4.94 -1.70
CA GLY A 215 -4.05 6.26 -2.20
C GLY A 215 -5.11 6.80 -3.14
N ARG A 216 -4.71 7.83 -3.89
CA ARG A 216 -5.54 8.51 -4.88
C ARG A 216 -5.10 8.15 -6.28
N ILE A 217 -6.01 8.27 -7.24
CA ILE A 217 -5.70 8.27 -8.66
C ILE A 217 -5.69 9.74 -9.11
N THR A 218 -4.59 10.16 -9.73
CA THR A 218 -4.37 11.52 -10.22
C THR A 218 -4.12 11.51 -11.72
N SER A 219 -3.92 12.67 -12.33
CA SER A 219 -3.50 12.79 -13.73
C SER A 219 -2.12 12.18 -14.03
N GLU A 220 -1.33 11.84 -13.01
CA GLU A 220 -0.02 11.20 -13.15
C GLU A 220 -0.06 9.69 -12.85
N GLY A 221 -1.24 9.15 -12.50
CA GLY A 221 -1.43 7.75 -12.13
C GLY A 221 -1.69 7.59 -10.63
N LEU A 222 -1.11 6.56 -10.02
CA LEU A 222 -1.27 6.25 -8.62
C LEU A 222 -0.49 7.25 -7.76
N ALA A 223 -1.14 7.80 -6.75
CA ALA A 223 -0.53 8.65 -5.73
C ALA A 223 -0.79 8.01 -4.35
N PRO A 224 0.13 7.15 -3.86
CA PRO A 224 0.00 6.55 -2.55
C PRO A 224 -0.11 7.60 -1.45
N THR A 225 -0.92 7.30 -0.45
CA THR A 225 -1.04 8.04 0.82
C THR A 225 -0.51 7.22 1.98
N ARG A 226 -0.64 5.88 1.92
CA ARG A 226 -0.10 4.95 2.91
C ARG A 226 0.37 3.65 2.26
N PHE A 227 1.53 3.19 2.69
CA PHE A 227 2.03 1.84 2.45
C PHE A 227 2.20 1.11 3.79
N SER A 228 1.80 -0.15 3.90
CA SER A 228 2.14 -0.99 5.05
C SER A 228 2.65 -2.37 4.65
N ASP A 229 3.54 -2.91 5.47
CA ASP A 229 4.12 -4.26 5.35
C ASP A 229 3.94 -4.97 6.69
N LYS A 230 3.04 -5.94 6.72
CA LYS A 230 2.67 -6.73 7.89
C LYS A 230 3.22 -8.14 7.73
N SER A 231 4.05 -8.54 8.68
CA SER A 231 4.42 -9.95 8.89
C SER A 231 4.15 -10.30 10.35
N LYS A 232 5.20 -10.50 11.17
CA LYS A 232 5.08 -10.63 12.63
C LYS A 232 4.60 -9.33 13.27
N ALA A 233 5.04 -8.20 12.73
CA ALA A 233 4.61 -6.85 13.10
C ALA A 233 4.27 -6.07 11.83
N GLU A 234 3.48 -5.00 11.97
CA GLU A 234 3.18 -4.06 10.89
C GLU A 234 4.08 -2.83 10.98
N VAL A 235 4.69 -2.47 9.86
CA VAL A 235 5.41 -1.21 9.66
C VAL A 235 4.85 -0.51 8.44
N ALA A 236 4.95 0.82 8.40
CA ALA A 236 4.30 1.61 7.38
C ALA A 236 5.05 2.88 7.01
N ALA A 237 4.74 3.40 5.83
CA ALA A 237 5.15 4.71 5.36
C ALA A 237 3.90 5.55 5.03
N HIS A 238 3.95 6.84 5.40
CA HIS A 238 2.92 7.83 5.13
C HIS A 238 3.46 8.87 4.16
N PHE A 239 2.71 9.16 3.10
CA PHE A 239 3.08 10.12 2.07
C PHE A 239 2.40 11.46 2.37
N GLU A 240 3.07 12.32 3.13
CA GLU A 240 2.58 13.64 3.53
C GLU A 240 2.82 14.66 2.41
N ARG A 241 1.97 14.58 1.38
CA ARG A 241 2.17 15.35 0.13
C ARG A 241 2.11 16.86 0.32
N GLU A 242 1.25 17.34 1.19
CA GLU A 242 1.16 18.76 1.56
C GLU A 242 2.45 19.27 2.21
N ARG A 243 3.19 18.39 2.90
CA ARG A 243 4.47 18.71 3.54
C ARG A 243 5.69 18.33 2.70
N GLY A 244 5.50 17.68 1.56
CA GLY A 244 6.58 17.18 0.71
C GLY A 244 7.44 16.10 1.36
N LYS A 245 6.87 15.26 2.25
CA LYS A 245 7.62 14.31 3.08
C LYS A 245 7.04 12.90 3.09
N ILE A 246 7.91 11.93 3.39
CA ILE A 246 7.58 10.55 3.69
C ILE A 246 7.95 10.29 5.14
N VAL A 247 6.98 9.84 5.94
CA VAL A 247 7.14 9.55 7.37
C VAL A 247 6.98 8.06 7.61
N PHE A 248 7.92 7.44 8.33
CA PHE A 248 7.92 6.00 8.58
C PHE A 248 7.48 5.68 10.02
N SER A 249 6.56 4.74 10.17
CA SER A 249 6.11 4.25 11.49
C SER A 249 7.20 3.48 12.23
N ALA A 250 8.28 3.09 11.54
CA ALA A 250 9.44 2.44 12.10
C ALA A 250 10.40 3.40 12.84
N ASN A 251 10.01 4.69 13.00
CA ASN A 251 10.83 5.74 13.62
C ASN A 251 12.22 5.87 12.97
N THR A 252 12.25 5.72 11.64
CA THR A 252 13.44 5.93 10.81
C THR A 252 13.40 7.36 10.25
N ALA A 253 14.54 7.85 9.75
CA ALA A 253 14.63 9.20 9.22
C ALA A 253 13.58 9.44 8.11
N GLU A 254 12.90 10.57 8.18
CA GLU A 254 11.98 11.01 7.12
C GLU A 254 12.72 11.16 5.79
N ALA A 255 12.01 10.96 4.68
CA ALA A 255 12.54 11.21 3.34
C ALA A 255 11.77 12.33 2.64
N THR A 256 12.43 13.03 1.71
CA THR A 256 11.75 13.97 0.82
C THR A 256 10.86 13.20 -0.16
N LEU A 257 9.61 13.64 -0.28
CA LEU A 257 8.66 13.05 -1.23
C LEU A 257 8.87 13.64 -2.62
N GLN A 258 9.21 12.80 -3.59
CA GLN A 258 9.36 13.19 -4.99
C GLN A 258 8.02 13.12 -5.75
N PRO A 259 7.83 13.93 -6.81
CA PRO A 259 6.72 13.76 -7.74
C PRO A 259 6.67 12.34 -8.32
N GLY A 260 5.47 11.79 -8.51
CA GLY A 260 5.29 10.42 -9.00
C GLY A 260 5.77 9.30 -8.08
N ALA A 261 6.21 9.58 -6.85
CA ALA A 261 6.69 8.57 -5.91
C ALA A 261 5.65 7.48 -5.63
N GLN A 262 6.11 6.23 -5.71
CA GLN A 262 5.34 5.02 -5.47
C GLN A 262 5.82 4.32 -4.20
N ASP A 263 5.08 3.32 -3.72
CA ASP A 263 5.56 2.36 -2.73
C ASP A 263 5.91 1.01 -3.39
N GLN A 264 6.51 0.11 -2.61
CA GLN A 264 6.95 -1.21 -3.09
C GLN A 264 5.84 -2.14 -3.61
N LEU A 265 4.56 -1.78 -3.46
CA LEU A 265 3.43 -2.49 -4.07
C LEU A 265 2.82 -1.68 -5.23
N SER A 266 2.48 -0.41 -5.00
CA SER A 266 1.88 0.45 -6.04
C SER A 266 2.77 0.62 -7.27
N VAL A 267 4.10 0.54 -7.12
CA VAL A 267 5.04 0.59 -8.25
C VAL A 267 4.74 -0.45 -9.33
N PHE A 268 4.31 -1.66 -8.97
CA PHE A 268 3.99 -2.71 -9.96
C PHE A 268 2.75 -2.36 -10.78
N LEU A 269 1.75 -1.77 -10.11
CA LEU A 269 0.49 -1.36 -10.70
C LEU A 269 0.66 -0.09 -11.54
N GLN A 270 1.47 0.86 -11.08
CA GLN A 270 1.81 2.09 -11.80
C GLN A 270 2.57 1.77 -13.10
N LEU A 271 3.56 0.88 -13.05
CA LEU A 271 4.28 0.42 -14.25
C LEU A 271 3.34 -0.22 -15.27
N GLY A 272 2.43 -1.09 -14.80
CA GLY A 272 1.36 -1.65 -15.62
C GLY A 272 0.49 -0.58 -16.26
N ALA A 273 0.04 0.40 -15.48
CA ALA A 273 -0.81 1.47 -15.95
C ALA A 273 -0.14 2.38 -16.99
N MET A 274 1.12 2.75 -16.77
CA MET A 274 1.92 3.54 -17.71
C MET A 274 2.07 2.81 -19.05
N ILE A 275 2.45 1.53 -19.01
CA ILE A 275 2.63 0.72 -20.22
C ILE A 275 1.30 0.49 -20.93
N ALA A 276 0.23 0.20 -20.20
CA ALA A 276 -1.11 0.01 -20.77
C ALA A 276 -1.63 1.26 -21.49
N GLY A 277 -1.30 2.46 -20.97
CA GLY A 277 -1.75 3.70 -21.58
C GLY A 277 -1.03 4.03 -22.89
N GLU A 278 0.28 3.75 -23.00
CA GLU A 278 1.04 4.02 -24.21
C GLU A 278 2.12 2.95 -24.49
N PRO A 279 1.76 1.71 -24.90
CA PRO A 279 2.72 0.61 -25.06
C PRO A 279 3.89 0.94 -25.99
N ALA A 280 3.64 1.73 -27.05
CA ALA A 280 4.65 2.13 -28.02
C ALA A 280 5.77 3.02 -27.44
N LYS A 281 5.54 3.69 -26.29
CA LYS A 281 6.56 4.48 -25.60
C LYS A 281 7.54 3.63 -24.78
N TYR A 282 7.26 2.34 -24.61
CA TYR A 282 8.03 1.44 -23.76
C TYR A 282 8.57 0.23 -24.53
N PRO A 283 9.39 0.44 -25.59
CA PRO A 283 10.11 -0.67 -26.22
C PRO A 283 11.11 -1.31 -25.25
N ALA A 284 11.57 -2.52 -25.57
CA ALA A 284 12.62 -3.20 -24.83
C ALA A 284 13.88 -2.31 -24.72
N GLY A 285 14.52 -2.33 -23.54
CA GLY A 285 15.64 -1.46 -23.18
C GLY A 285 15.21 -0.15 -22.50
N THR A 286 13.94 0.23 -22.56
CA THR A 286 13.45 1.44 -21.88
C THR A 286 13.69 1.37 -20.38
N ALA A 287 14.32 2.41 -19.82
CA ALA A 287 14.55 2.56 -18.39
C ALA A 287 13.51 3.49 -17.78
N ILE A 288 12.73 3.00 -16.81
CA ILE A 288 11.71 3.75 -16.08
C ILE A 288 12.21 3.93 -14.64
N THR A 289 12.43 5.18 -14.23
CA THR A 289 12.96 5.50 -12.89
C THR A 289 11.91 6.23 -12.07
N MET A 290 11.69 5.80 -10.83
CA MET A 290 10.81 6.49 -9.88
C MET A 290 11.25 6.25 -8.44
N GLN A 291 10.93 7.19 -7.56
CA GLN A 291 11.10 6.98 -6.13
C GLN A 291 10.15 5.86 -5.68
N THR A 292 10.69 4.83 -5.05
CA THR A 292 9.94 3.71 -4.48
C THR A 292 10.18 3.66 -2.98
N VAL A 293 9.08 3.71 -2.22
CA VAL A 293 9.07 3.78 -0.77
C VAL A 293 8.80 2.39 -0.19
N GLY A 294 9.74 1.91 0.61
CA GLY A 294 9.59 0.72 1.44
C GLY A 294 9.08 1.07 2.85
N PRO A 295 9.12 0.11 3.78
CA PRO A 295 8.65 0.35 5.15
C PRO A 295 9.58 1.23 6.01
N ARG A 296 10.81 1.48 5.55
CA ARG A 296 11.85 2.17 6.34
C ARG A 296 12.69 3.18 5.56
N GLU A 297 12.57 3.19 4.25
CA GLU A 297 13.40 4.02 3.38
C GLU A 297 12.68 4.31 2.06
N ALA A 298 13.15 5.34 1.38
CA ALA A 298 12.69 5.74 0.06
C ALA A 298 13.89 5.79 -0.89
N GLU A 299 13.81 5.04 -1.98
CA GLU A 299 14.93 4.85 -2.90
C GLU A 299 14.55 5.18 -4.33
N SER A 300 15.51 5.48 -5.19
CA SER A 300 15.27 5.56 -6.63
C SER A 300 15.38 4.16 -7.25
N TRP A 301 14.26 3.61 -7.72
CA TRP A 301 14.24 2.34 -8.45
C TRP A 301 14.20 2.61 -9.94
N THR A 302 15.04 1.90 -10.69
CA THR A 302 15.02 1.90 -12.16
C THR A 302 14.67 0.51 -12.65
N PHE A 303 13.57 0.41 -13.38
CA PHE A 303 13.15 -0.79 -14.08
C PHE A 303 13.54 -0.71 -15.54
N THR A 304 14.10 -1.78 -16.08
CA THR A 304 14.35 -1.93 -17.51
C THR A 304 13.24 -2.80 -18.10
N VAL A 305 12.59 -2.30 -19.15
CA VAL A 305 11.64 -3.07 -19.95
C VAL A 305 12.43 -4.09 -20.77
N GLU A 306 12.07 -5.36 -20.66
CA GLU A 306 12.65 -6.46 -21.44
C GLU A 306 11.67 -6.90 -22.54
N ASN A 307 11.85 -8.11 -23.06
CA ASN A 307 10.98 -8.67 -24.08
C ASN A 307 9.72 -9.31 -23.47
N LEU A 308 8.75 -9.62 -24.34
CA LEU A 308 7.67 -10.53 -24.01
C LEU A 308 8.23 -11.93 -23.75
N GLU A 309 7.93 -12.49 -22.59
CA GLU A 309 8.23 -13.86 -22.23
C GLU A 309 6.94 -14.68 -22.15
N LYS A 310 7.03 -15.97 -22.47
CA LYS A 310 5.91 -16.90 -22.40
C LYS A 310 5.90 -17.58 -21.03
N LEU A 311 4.98 -17.19 -20.16
CA LEU A 311 4.78 -17.82 -18.84
C LEU A 311 3.98 -19.11 -19.01
N GLN A 312 4.44 -20.19 -18.38
CA GLN A 312 3.70 -21.45 -18.29
C GLN A 312 2.81 -21.42 -17.05
N LEU A 313 1.50 -21.23 -17.23
CA LEU A 313 0.53 -21.24 -16.13
C LEU A 313 -0.23 -22.57 -16.12
N ALA A 314 -0.90 -22.87 -15.01
CA ALA A 314 -1.70 -24.11 -14.89
C ALA A 314 -2.85 -24.19 -15.91
N ASN A 315 -3.37 -23.04 -16.36
CA ASN A 315 -4.45 -22.91 -17.33
C ASN A 315 -3.96 -22.66 -18.77
N GLY A 316 -2.66 -22.84 -19.03
CA GLY A 316 -2.04 -22.66 -20.34
C GLY A 316 -0.98 -21.56 -20.34
N ASP A 317 -0.43 -21.30 -21.52
CA ASP A 317 0.65 -20.34 -21.65
C ASP A 317 0.12 -18.90 -21.75
N MET A 318 0.82 -17.96 -21.12
CA MET A 318 0.47 -16.54 -21.14
C MET A 318 1.68 -15.68 -21.53
N PRO A 319 1.61 -14.90 -22.63
CA PRO A 319 2.64 -13.92 -22.92
C PRO A 319 2.58 -12.78 -21.89
N ALA A 320 3.73 -12.41 -21.34
CA ALA A 320 3.85 -11.32 -20.38
C ALA A 320 5.13 -10.53 -20.61
N LEU A 321 5.02 -9.20 -20.59
CA LEU A 321 6.14 -8.28 -20.76
C LEU A 321 6.95 -8.26 -19.47
N LYS A 322 8.23 -8.59 -19.55
CA LYS A 322 9.10 -8.59 -18.38
C LYS A 322 9.72 -7.22 -18.14
N LEU A 323 9.82 -6.84 -16.87
CA LEU A 323 10.56 -5.69 -16.38
C LEU A 323 11.48 -6.15 -15.26
N THR A 324 12.71 -5.64 -15.25
CA THR A 324 13.70 -5.99 -14.22
C THR A 324 14.29 -4.75 -13.57
N ARG A 325 14.34 -4.75 -12.23
CA ARG A 325 15.19 -3.88 -11.43
C ARG A 325 16.36 -4.72 -10.91
N ASN A 326 17.56 -4.44 -11.39
CA ASN A 326 18.77 -5.06 -10.87
C ASN A 326 19.28 -4.34 -9.62
N PRO A 327 19.88 -5.06 -8.66
CA PRO A 327 20.62 -4.46 -7.54
C PRO A 327 21.69 -3.48 -8.04
N ARG A 328 21.80 -2.29 -7.42
CA ARG A 328 22.82 -1.28 -7.73
C ARG A 328 23.84 -1.11 -6.61
N ARG A 329 23.44 -1.43 -5.38
CA ARG A 329 24.27 -1.40 -4.17
C ARG A 329 24.19 -2.75 -3.47
N ASP A 330 25.09 -2.96 -2.53
CA ASP A 330 24.98 -4.08 -1.59
C ASP A 330 23.63 -4.01 -0.87
N PHE A 331 23.07 -5.18 -0.57
CA PHE A 331 21.78 -5.35 0.11
C PHE A 331 20.53 -4.94 -0.70
N ASP A 332 20.68 -4.38 -1.91
CA ASP A 332 19.56 -4.13 -2.79
C ASP A 332 18.87 -5.45 -3.21
N ILE A 333 17.55 -5.39 -3.37
CA ILE A 333 16.75 -6.51 -3.86
C ILE A 333 16.72 -6.53 -5.40
N LYS A 334 16.75 -7.71 -6.02
CA LYS A 334 16.37 -7.85 -7.43
C LYS A 334 14.85 -7.97 -7.53
N VAL A 335 14.24 -7.22 -8.44
CA VAL A 335 12.82 -7.33 -8.76
C VAL A 335 12.68 -7.75 -10.21
N GLU A 336 11.92 -8.80 -10.46
CA GLU A 336 11.49 -9.21 -11.79
C GLU A 336 9.97 -9.24 -11.80
N LEU A 337 9.38 -8.53 -12.76
CA LEU A 337 7.95 -8.30 -12.87
C LEU A 337 7.51 -8.67 -14.28
N TRP A 338 6.50 -9.52 -14.39
CA TRP A 338 5.91 -9.87 -15.68
C TRP A 338 4.49 -9.33 -15.73
N LEU A 339 4.21 -8.46 -16.72
CA LEU A 339 2.93 -7.80 -16.92
C LEU A 339 2.21 -8.43 -18.10
N ALA A 340 1.02 -8.98 -17.91
CA ALA A 340 0.29 -9.66 -18.98
C ALA A 340 -0.59 -8.68 -19.77
N PRO A 341 -0.33 -8.43 -21.07
CA PRO A 341 -1.16 -7.53 -21.87
C PRO A 341 -2.63 -7.98 -21.92
N ALA A 342 -2.88 -9.30 -21.95
CA ALA A 342 -4.22 -9.87 -21.94
C ALA A 342 -5.02 -9.57 -20.65
N LEU A 343 -4.35 -9.15 -19.57
CA LEU A 343 -4.95 -8.73 -18.30
C LEU A 343 -4.84 -7.22 -18.09
N GLY A 344 -4.67 -6.42 -19.16
CA GLY A 344 -4.49 -4.97 -19.03
C GLY A 344 -3.17 -4.60 -18.35
N TYR A 345 -2.11 -5.38 -18.61
CA TYR A 345 -0.79 -5.23 -17.99
C TYR A 345 -0.78 -5.39 -16.46
N LEU A 346 -1.68 -6.21 -15.92
CA LEU A 346 -1.60 -6.64 -14.52
C LEU A 346 -0.42 -7.59 -14.28
N PRO A 347 0.12 -7.64 -13.04
CA PRO A 347 1.21 -8.55 -12.69
C PRO A 347 0.80 -10.03 -12.81
N ALA A 348 1.33 -10.73 -13.80
CA ALA A 348 1.17 -12.17 -13.97
C ALA A 348 2.28 -12.97 -13.27
N ARG A 349 3.43 -12.36 -13.00
CA ARG A 349 4.44 -12.93 -12.13
C ARG A 349 5.21 -11.83 -11.41
N ILE A 350 5.53 -12.05 -10.15
CA ILE A 350 6.37 -11.15 -9.35
C ILE A 350 7.42 -12.02 -8.65
N ARG A 351 8.69 -11.79 -8.97
CA ARG A 351 9.82 -12.42 -8.28
C ARG A 351 10.68 -11.37 -7.59
N LEU A 352 10.85 -11.55 -6.29
CA LEU A 352 11.69 -10.71 -5.44
C LEU A 352 12.84 -11.57 -4.93
N THR A 353 14.08 -11.18 -5.21
CA THR A 353 15.27 -11.87 -4.72
C THR A 353 16.05 -10.94 -3.80
N GLN A 354 16.25 -11.36 -2.56
CA GLN A 354 17.02 -10.65 -1.55
C GLN A 354 18.51 -10.75 -1.88
N ALA A 355 19.33 -9.85 -1.33
CA ALA A 355 20.79 -9.93 -1.47
C ALA A 355 21.40 -11.23 -0.91
N THR A 356 20.70 -11.93 -0.01
CA THR A 356 21.10 -13.24 0.51
C THR A 356 20.93 -14.38 -0.51
N GLY A 357 20.21 -14.14 -1.60
CA GLY A 357 19.76 -15.17 -2.55
C GLY A 357 18.39 -15.76 -2.24
N ASP A 358 17.86 -15.54 -1.02
CA ASP A 358 16.49 -15.91 -0.66
C ASP A 358 15.50 -15.19 -1.60
N TYR A 359 14.45 -15.89 -2.03
CA TYR A 359 13.49 -15.32 -2.97
C TYR A 359 12.05 -15.68 -2.65
N VAL A 360 11.15 -14.86 -3.17
CA VAL A 360 9.71 -15.13 -3.27
C VAL A 360 9.30 -14.96 -4.73
N ASP A 361 8.68 -15.96 -5.32
CA ASP A 361 8.20 -15.98 -6.69
C ASP A 361 6.71 -16.31 -6.72
N GLN A 362 5.91 -15.35 -7.16
CA GLN A 362 4.46 -15.41 -7.22
C GLN A 362 4.05 -15.54 -8.68
N LEU A 363 3.59 -16.71 -9.09
CA LEU A 363 3.15 -16.99 -10.45
C LEU A 363 1.63 -17.07 -10.51
N LEU A 364 1.02 -16.34 -11.43
CA LEU A 364 -0.44 -16.27 -11.57
C LEU A 364 -1.05 -17.65 -11.71
N ARG A 365 -2.13 -17.87 -10.99
CA ARG A 365 -2.96 -19.08 -11.04
C ARG A 365 -4.34 -18.77 -11.64
N SER A 366 -4.99 -17.71 -11.19
CA SER A 366 -6.29 -17.27 -11.70
C SER A 366 -6.49 -15.77 -11.51
N ALA A 367 -7.39 -15.20 -12.31
CA ALA A 367 -7.89 -13.84 -12.16
C ALA A 367 -9.41 -13.90 -11.99
N ASP A 368 -9.90 -13.39 -10.88
CA ASP A 368 -11.28 -13.47 -10.44
C ASP A 368 -11.84 -12.07 -10.20
N LYS A 369 -13.17 -11.97 -10.11
CA LYS A 369 -13.80 -10.73 -9.65
C LYS A 369 -13.36 -10.44 -8.20
N PRO A 370 -13.18 -9.15 -7.84
CA PRO A 370 -12.65 -8.73 -6.55
C PRO A 370 -13.49 -9.18 -5.36
#